data_AF-A0A3R8SEQ9-F1
#
_entry.id   AF-A0A3R8SEQ9-F1
#
_cell.length_a   1.000
_cell.length_b   1.000
_cell.length_c   1.000
_cell.angle_alpha   90.00
_cell.angle_beta   90.00
_cell.angle_gamma   90.00
#
_symmetry.space_group_name_H-M   'P 1'
#
loop_
_entity.id
_entity.type
_entity.pdbx_description
1 polymer ?
#
loop_
_entity_poly.entity_id
_entity_poly.type
_entity_poly.pdbx_seq_one_letter_code
_entity_poly.pdbx_strand_id
1 'polypeptide(L)' 'MRDEGRAAGRIVPVTEVPAGDDACWLGQLCPECGAVPEGAGAQDATVPCWRCGAVRGRSEQGGGGAAAR' A
#
# COMPACT_ATOMS: atom_id res chain seq x y z
N MET A 1 -19.37 37.14 -25.08
CA MET A 1 -20.16 36.20 -24.27
C MET A 1 -20.34 34.90 -25.04
N ARG A 2 -20.34 33.77 -24.32
CA ARG A 2 -20.61 32.37 -24.73
C ARG A 2 -19.45 31.66 -25.46
N ASP A 3 -19.06 30.44 -25.11
CA ASP A 3 -19.47 29.50 -24.05
C ASP A 3 -18.28 28.56 -23.79
N GLU A 4 -17.86 28.45 -22.53
CA GLU A 4 -16.74 27.62 -22.11
C GLU A 4 -17.15 26.15 -22.13
N GLY A 5 -16.99 25.50 -23.28
CA GLY A 5 -17.16 24.05 -23.45
C GLY A 5 -16.08 23.29 -22.70
N ARG A 6 -16.24 23.18 -21.38
CA ARG A 6 -15.42 22.33 -20.50
C ARG A 6 -15.39 20.92 -21.07
N ALA A 7 -14.21 20.48 -21.47
CA ALA A 7 -13.94 19.11 -21.87
C ALA A 7 -14.28 18.16 -20.72
N ALA A 8 -15.54 17.73 -20.65
CA ALA A 8 -15.95 16.63 -19.80
C ALA A 8 -15.37 15.37 -20.43
N GLY A 9 -14.14 15.03 -20.03
CA GLY A 9 -13.48 13.79 -20.39
C GLY A 9 -14.44 12.62 -20.12
N ARG A 10 -14.50 11.68 -21.06
CA ARG A 10 -15.42 10.54 -21.01
C ARG A 10 -15.14 9.68 -19.77
N ILE A 11 -15.86 9.94 -18.69
CA ILE A 11 -15.85 9.11 -17.47
C ILE A 11 -16.66 7.85 -17.80
N VAL A 12 -15.99 6.71 -17.87
CA VAL A 12 -16.63 5.40 -18.07
C VAL A 12 -16.96 4.83 -16.69
N PRO A 13 -18.20 4.38 -16.44
CA PRO A 13 -18.55 3.78 -15.16
C PRO A 13 -17.75 2.48 -14.95
N VAL A 14 -17.24 2.28 -13.74
CA VAL A 14 -16.76 0.97 -13.30
C VAL A 14 -17.94 0.01 -13.36
N THR A 15 -17.89 -0.93 -14.29
CA THR A 15 -18.83 -2.04 -14.40
C THR A 15 -18.47 -3.11 -13.37
N GLU A 16 -19.42 -3.96 -13.00
CA GLU A 16 -19.32 -5.01 -11.97
C GLU A 16 -18.36 -6.16 -12.32
N VAL A 17 -17.46 -5.94 -13.30
CA VAL A 17 -16.42 -6.90 -13.64
C VAL A 17 -15.57 -7.12 -12.40
N PRO A 18 -15.33 -8.37 -11.98
CA PRO A 18 -14.44 -8.66 -10.87
C PRO A 18 -13.11 -7.94 -11.10
N ALA A 19 -12.64 -7.22 -10.09
CA ALA A 19 -11.27 -6.72 -10.10
C ALA A 19 -10.33 -7.91 -10.38
N GLY A 20 -9.32 -7.69 -11.21
CA GLY A 20 -8.30 -8.71 -11.45
C GLY A 20 -7.58 -9.09 -10.15
N ASP A 21 -6.79 -10.16 -10.20
CA ASP A 21 -6.03 -10.62 -9.03
C ASP A 21 -5.09 -9.54 -8.47
N ASP A 22 -4.96 -9.52 -7.15
CA ASP A 22 -3.98 -8.68 -6.48
C ASP A 22 -2.58 -9.01 -6.98
N ALA A 23 -1.83 -7.96 -7.34
CA ALA A 23 -0.49 -8.16 -7.83
C ALA A 23 0.42 -8.63 -6.70
N CYS A 24 1.06 -9.80 -6.87
CA CYS A 24 1.87 -10.43 -5.81
C CYS A 24 3.04 -9.58 -5.29
N TRP A 25 3.47 -8.56 -6.04
CA TRP A 25 4.50 -7.61 -5.62
C TRP A 25 4.00 -6.52 -4.68
N LEU A 26 2.68 -6.31 -4.54
CA LEU A 26 2.12 -5.31 -3.61
C LEU A 26 2.51 -5.60 -2.16
N GLY A 27 2.55 -6.87 -1.76
CA GLY A 27 2.99 -7.29 -0.43
C GLY A 27 4.48 -7.03 -0.15
N GLN A 28 5.27 -6.71 -1.19
CA GLN A 28 6.69 -6.38 -1.05
C GLN A 28 6.94 -4.89 -0.84
N LEU A 29 5.91 -4.03 -0.96
CA LEU A 29 6.05 -2.59 -0.71
C LEU A 29 6.08 -2.27 0.78
N CYS A 30 6.54 -1.07 1.12
CA CYS A 30 6.38 -0.55 2.46
C CYS A 30 4.88 -0.31 2.72
N PRO A 31 4.25 -0.93 3.73
CA PRO A 31 2.82 -0.72 3.99
C PRO A 31 2.52 0.72 4.43
N GLU A 32 3.49 1.42 5.00
CA GLU A 32 3.32 2.79 5.51
C GLU A 32 3.41 3.87 4.42
N CYS A 33 4.23 3.65 3.37
CA CYS A 33 4.51 4.71 2.39
C CYS A 33 4.58 4.25 0.92
N GLY A 34 4.33 2.97 0.66
CA GLY A 34 4.35 2.38 -0.69
C GLY A 34 5.74 2.28 -1.34
N ALA A 35 6.82 2.61 -0.62
CA ALA A 35 8.17 2.53 -1.19
C ALA A 35 8.59 1.09 -1.48
N VAL A 36 9.17 0.88 -2.66
CA VAL A 36 9.83 -0.37 -3.05
C VAL A 36 11.13 -0.49 -2.24
N PRO A 37 11.36 -1.60 -1.52
CA PRO A 37 12.65 -1.89 -0.92
C PRO A 37 13.79 -1.90 -1.92
N GLU A 38 14.97 -1.50 -1.47
CA GLU A 38 16.19 -1.56 -2.27
C GLU A 38 17.35 -2.12 -1.43
N GLY A 39 18.33 -2.73 -2.09
CA GLY A 39 19.51 -3.28 -1.45
C GLY A 39 19.20 -4.26 -0.32
N ALA A 40 19.81 -4.05 0.85
CA ALA A 40 19.61 -4.90 2.03
C ALA A 40 18.14 -4.95 2.48
N GLY A 41 17.39 -3.84 2.34
CA GLY A 41 15.98 -3.80 2.74
C GLY A 41 15.06 -4.64 1.86
N ALA A 42 15.50 -5.04 0.66
CA ALA A 42 14.76 -5.97 -0.20
C ALA A 42 14.85 -7.42 0.29
N GLN A 43 15.88 -7.77 1.06
CA GLN A 43 16.10 -9.12 1.58
C GLN A 43 15.82 -9.22 3.08
N ASP A 44 15.84 -8.09 3.80
CA ASP A 44 15.70 -8.02 5.25
C ASP A 44 14.67 -6.96 5.66
N ALA A 45 13.53 -7.41 6.16
CA ALA A 45 12.42 -6.59 6.63
C ALA A 45 12.70 -5.84 7.95
N THR A 46 13.82 -6.14 8.62
CA THR A 46 14.28 -5.42 9.82
C THR A 46 15.03 -4.14 9.46
N VAL A 47 15.53 -4.03 8.22
CA VAL A 47 16.15 -2.80 7.72
C VAL A 47 15.07 -1.71 7.62
N PRO A 48 15.28 -0.53 8.23
CA PRO A 48 14.35 0.58 8.13
C PRO A 48 14.08 0.98 6.69
N CYS A 49 12.82 1.29 6.37
CA CYS A 49 12.46 1.80 5.06
C CYS A 49 13.28 3.07 4.74
N TRP A 50 13.97 3.07 3.60
CA TRP A 50 14.79 4.21 3.17
C TRP A 50 14.00 5.52 3.05
N ARG A 51 12.68 5.42 2.80
CA ARG A 51 11.82 6.59 2.60
C ARG A 51 11.21 7.11 3.89
N CYS A 52 10.62 6.25 4.72
CA CYS A 52 9.85 6.68 5.90
C CYS A 52 10.42 6.20 7.24
N GLY A 53 11.49 5.38 7.23
CA GLY A 53 12.12 4.85 8.44
C GLY A 53 11.35 3.71 9.13
N ALA A 54 10.18 3.30 8.64
CA ALA A 54 9.41 2.21 9.24
C ALA A 54 10.11 0.85 9.12
N VAL A 55 10.01 0.01 10.15
CA VAL A 55 10.55 -1.36 10.19
C VAL A 55 9.41 -2.35 9.97
N ARG A 56 9.51 -3.20 8.94
CA ARG A 56 8.40 -4.06 8.48
C ARG A 56 8.27 -5.35 9.29
N GLY A 57 9.34 -5.81 9.92
CA GLY A 57 9.37 -7.03 10.73
C GLY A 57 8.75 -6.93 12.13
N ARG A 58 8.20 -5.78 12.53
CA ARG A 58 7.67 -5.56 13.89
C ARG A 58 6.14 -5.67 13.96
N SER A 59 5.58 -6.75 13.42
CA SER A 59 4.11 -6.99 13.49
C SER A 59 3.71 -8.27 14.22
N GLU A 60 4.59 -8.84 15.06
CA GLU A 60 4.28 -10.07 15.82
C GLU A 60 4.38 -9.93 17.35
N GLN A 61 4.24 -8.73 17.93
CA GLN A 61 4.16 -8.57 19.39
C GLN A 61 3.12 -7.51 19.77
N GLY A 62 1.85 -7.89 19.71
CA GLY A 62 0.71 -7.01 20.03
C GLY A 62 -0.62 -7.73 20.27
N GLY A 63 -0.61 -9.04 20.56
CA GLY A 63 -1.78 -9.78 21.06
C GLY A 63 -1.85 -9.72 22.59
N GLY A 64 -2.01 -8.51 23.13
CA GLY A 64 -2.18 -8.27 24.57
C GLY A 64 -3.64 -8.39 25.00
N GLY A 65 -4.05 -9.61 25.36
CA GLY A 65 -5.29 -9.93 26.09
C GLY A 65 -5.33 -11.44 26.30
N ALA A 66 -5.37 -12.02 27.50
CA ALA A 66 -5.91 -11.54 28.76
C ALA A 66 -5.13 -12.10 29.97
N ALA A 67 -4.93 -11.24 30.98
CA ALA A 67 -4.89 -11.67 32.37
C ALA A 67 -6.34 -11.63 32.90
N ALA A 68 -6.86 -12.76 33.39
CA ALA A 68 -7.75 -12.84 34.56
C ALA A 68 -8.11 -14.31 34.85
N ARG A 69 -7.66 -14.75 36.04
CA ARG A 69 -7.99 -15.93 36.87
C ARG A 69 -7.45 -17.30 36.47
#